data_AF-A0A1I3E847-F1
#
_entry.id   AF-A0A1I3E847-F1
#
_cell.length_a   1.000
_cell.length_b   1.000
_cell.length_c   1.000
_cell.angle_alpha   90.00
_cell.angle_beta   90.00
_cell.angle_gamma   90.00
#
_symmetry.space_group_name_H-M   'P 1'
#
loop_
_entity.id
_entity.type
_entity.pdbx_description
1 polymer ?
#
loop_
_entity_poly.entity_id
_entity_poly.type
_entity_poly.pdbx_seq_one_letter_code
_entity_poly.pdbx_strand_id
1 'polypeptide(L)'
;MVGVALIALVTGAWHVWVAGQQTWIIDDWIYLDRVQTYGFVDYLVQDYNGHVMPGEFLLMWLLTQLFPMSFGAAVAVVGLLSVGAVVTWGLALHELFGPRLRQLVPLAVLSLSPLTLWPSAFWASAIQVLPLLLLTGVAIQQAARVAAGRRRAGWWLVGTYVVALLLWEKALLMLLPVAGVLIFLLGLRGLLRRRTLLAALGGVTAAYLALYAALRDGPVTAPVTWVDEGSYSFPVRVLHLLDYALGVLRDLAVPALYGGPWGSIPIVNDLEHRPPPLLSGTLTAVTVVLMVVGVLVRRRGWVPVLMTLGYAFVASFLILFSIKYAVLGPYALYEDRYFTDLLPVSVLAVSLLICPTRLEVEAGEEAFRSLPAAPKALVSGAGVLLALAAVVSLVVGNLTHWDRIGPNPARHWVDNLRDDLRAAPAGTSVRDARPPEDVFTASYYPEEGLISRMTASLDTAARFNEPGSPIQLVDASGHLVPATITPSVVSTVGPQPDCGYVLAAGLTAEVEIAQALFAYEWGVQVDMFSGIGGQVVVEVDGVSQEFAIPDGMSSTQLVHAGTVDTVTVTMPDAADTGCVTEVHAGELVPAS
;
A
#
# COMPACT_ATOMS: atom_id res chain seq x y z
N MET A 1 30.06 11.57 -6.40
CA MET A 1 29.67 10.15 -6.51
C MET A 1 29.76 9.44 -5.17
N VAL A 2 30.90 9.42 -4.47
CA VAL A 2 31.02 8.76 -3.15
C VAL A 2 29.94 9.19 -2.14
N GLY A 3 29.72 10.51 -1.96
CA GLY A 3 28.66 10.99 -1.05
C GLY A 3 27.24 10.58 -1.45
N VAL A 4 26.94 10.50 -2.75
CA VAL A 4 25.64 10.02 -3.25
C VAL A 4 25.49 8.53 -2.95
N ALA A 5 26.54 7.74 -3.17
CA ALA A 5 26.54 6.31 -2.87
C ALA A 5 26.36 6.05 -1.36
N LEU A 6 26.98 6.86 -0.50
CA LEU A 6 26.80 6.75 0.95
C LEU A 6 25.36 7.06 1.36
N ILE A 7 24.77 8.16 0.86
CA ILE A 7 23.36 8.49 1.15
C ILE A 7 22.44 7.38 0.64
N ALA A 8 22.68 6.87 -0.57
CA ALA A 8 21.88 5.79 -1.15
C ALA A 8 21.97 4.51 -0.31
N LEU A 9 23.16 4.16 0.18
CA LEU A 9 23.35 3.01 1.07
C LEU A 9 22.60 3.17 2.38
N VAL A 10 22.71 4.34 3.03
CA VAL A 10 22.03 4.63 4.31
C VAL A 10 20.51 4.63 4.12
N THR A 11 19.99 5.33 3.10
CA THR A 11 18.55 5.35 2.78
C THR A 11 18.04 3.94 2.47
N GLY A 12 18.75 3.19 1.62
CA GLY A 12 18.37 1.83 1.26
C GLY A 12 18.34 0.89 2.47
N ALA A 13 19.39 0.90 3.30
CA ALA A 13 19.44 0.10 4.52
C ALA A 13 18.34 0.46 5.51
N TRP A 14 18.06 1.77 5.67
CA TRP A 14 17.00 2.24 6.55
C TRP A 14 15.60 1.83 6.07
N HIS A 15 15.29 2.04 4.79
CA HIS A 15 14.00 1.65 4.22
C HIS A 15 13.80 0.14 4.20
N VAL A 16 14.85 -0.65 3.89
CA VAL A 16 14.81 -2.12 3.97
C VAL A 16 14.56 -2.58 5.40
N TRP A 17 15.22 -1.97 6.38
CA TRP A 17 15.02 -2.33 7.78
C TRP A 17 13.59 -2.01 8.25
N VAL A 18 13.11 -0.79 7.98
CA VAL A 18 11.74 -0.35 8.34
C VAL A 18 10.69 -1.23 7.66
N ALA A 19 10.77 -1.41 6.34
CA ALA A 19 9.84 -2.27 5.61
C ALA A 19 9.94 -3.72 6.10
N GLY A 20 11.13 -4.21 6.46
CA GLY A 20 11.32 -5.55 7.01
C GLY A 20 10.63 -5.79 8.36
N GLN A 21 10.23 -4.73 9.08
CA GLN A 21 9.42 -4.84 10.30
C GLN A 21 7.91 -4.83 10.03
N GLN A 22 7.47 -4.71 8.78
CA GLN A 22 6.07 -4.70 8.38
C GLN A 22 5.64 -6.04 7.76
N THR A 23 4.38 -6.10 7.34
CA THR A 23 3.78 -7.17 6.54
C THR A 23 2.72 -6.55 5.61
N TRP A 24 1.92 -7.37 4.92
CA TRP A 24 0.83 -6.93 4.06
C TRP A 24 -0.26 -6.16 4.84
N ILE A 25 -0.69 -5.01 4.32
CA ILE A 25 -1.66 -4.10 4.93
C ILE A 25 -2.79 -3.82 3.94
N ILE A 26 -4.05 -3.96 4.37
CA ILE A 26 -5.28 -3.50 3.67
C ILE A 26 -5.24 -3.71 2.14
N ASP A 27 -4.83 -2.69 1.37
CA ASP A 27 -4.79 -2.68 -0.09
C ASP A 27 -3.91 -3.83 -0.63
N ASP A 28 -2.86 -4.18 0.11
CA ASP A 28 -1.94 -5.28 -0.22
C ASP A 28 -2.67 -6.61 -0.34
N TRP A 29 -3.55 -6.93 0.63
CA TRP A 29 -4.32 -8.17 0.64
C TRP A 29 -5.33 -8.20 -0.50
N ILE A 30 -5.99 -7.08 -0.76
CA ILE A 30 -6.95 -6.95 -1.87
C ILE A 30 -6.24 -7.16 -3.21
N TYR A 31 -5.04 -6.62 -3.37
CA TYR A 31 -4.25 -6.84 -4.58
C TYR A 31 -3.83 -8.31 -4.72
N LEU A 32 -3.39 -8.96 -3.64
CA LEU A 32 -3.01 -10.38 -3.63
C LEU A 32 -4.18 -11.28 -4.03
N ASP A 33 -5.34 -11.02 -3.46
CA ASP A 33 -6.57 -11.74 -3.78
C ASP A 33 -6.95 -11.58 -5.26
N ARG A 34 -6.98 -10.34 -5.76
CA ARG A 34 -7.36 -10.05 -7.15
C ARG A 34 -6.40 -10.65 -8.18
N VAL A 35 -5.12 -10.85 -7.83
CA VAL A 35 -4.18 -11.59 -8.69
C VAL A 35 -4.68 -13.01 -8.98
N GLN A 36 -5.41 -13.62 -8.05
CA GLN A 36 -5.89 -15.00 -8.16
C GLN A 36 -7.30 -15.09 -8.74
N THR A 37 -8.14 -14.08 -8.48
CA THR A 37 -9.56 -14.10 -8.89
C THR A 37 -9.83 -13.46 -10.25
N TYR A 38 -8.98 -12.54 -10.71
CA TYR A 38 -9.17 -11.83 -11.98
C TYR A 38 -8.35 -12.48 -13.11
N GLY A 39 -8.86 -12.41 -14.34
CA GLY A 39 -8.05 -12.71 -15.52
C GLY A 39 -6.87 -11.73 -15.63
N PHE A 40 -5.73 -12.18 -16.18
CA PHE A 40 -4.52 -11.35 -16.23
C PHE A 40 -4.74 -9.95 -16.83
N VAL A 41 -5.47 -9.86 -17.95
CA VAL A 41 -5.76 -8.57 -18.59
C VAL A 41 -6.66 -7.71 -17.72
N ASP A 42 -7.73 -8.29 -17.16
CA ASP A 42 -8.69 -7.60 -16.31
C ASP A 42 -8.02 -7.05 -15.04
N TYR A 43 -7.12 -7.83 -14.44
CA TYR A 43 -6.31 -7.39 -13.31
C TYR A 43 -5.39 -6.20 -13.65
N LEU A 44 -4.77 -6.19 -14.84
CA LEU A 44 -3.88 -5.09 -15.23
C LEU A 44 -4.62 -3.79 -15.52
N VAL A 45 -5.84 -3.86 -16.08
CA VAL A 45 -6.60 -2.67 -16.49
C VAL A 45 -7.72 -2.30 -15.53
N GLN A 46 -7.79 -2.97 -14.37
CA GLN A 46 -8.82 -2.74 -13.36
C GLN A 46 -8.83 -1.28 -12.89
N ASP A 47 -10.03 -0.80 -12.57
CA ASP A 47 -10.23 0.39 -11.75
C ASP A 47 -10.20 -0.01 -10.27
N TYR A 48 -9.10 0.28 -9.59
CA TYR A 48 -9.02 0.11 -8.13
C TYR A 48 -9.23 1.44 -7.43
N ASN A 49 -10.42 1.67 -6.88
CA ASN A 49 -10.71 2.90 -6.12
C ASN A 49 -10.39 4.21 -6.88
N GLY A 50 -10.60 4.23 -8.20
CA GLY A 50 -10.28 5.36 -9.07
C GLY A 50 -8.84 5.38 -9.59
N HIS A 51 -8.07 4.33 -9.35
CA HIS A 51 -6.68 4.19 -9.78
C HIS A 51 -6.56 3.24 -10.98
N VAL A 52 -5.90 3.71 -12.04
CA VAL A 52 -5.59 2.93 -13.25
C VAL A 52 -4.08 2.89 -13.41
N MET A 53 -3.48 1.79 -12.94
CA MET A 53 -2.05 1.66 -12.65
C MET A 53 -1.47 0.34 -13.21
N PRO A 54 -1.55 0.10 -14.53
CA PRO A 54 -1.21 -1.20 -15.13
C PRO A 54 0.23 -1.64 -14.88
N GLY A 55 1.17 -0.70 -14.74
CA GLY A 55 2.55 -0.99 -14.41
C GLY A 55 2.75 -1.48 -12.98
N GLU A 56 1.99 -0.94 -12.02
CA GLU A 56 2.03 -1.37 -10.63
C GLU A 56 1.36 -2.71 -10.44
N PHE A 57 0.19 -2.92 -11.07
CA PHE A 57 -0.47 -4.22 -11.07
C PHE A 57 0.42 -5.27 -11.75
N LEU A 58 1.12 -4.95 -12.84
CA LEU A 58 2.09 -5.88 -13.42
C LEU A 58 3.20 -6.26 -12.42
N LEU A 59 3.73 -5.30 -11.68
CA LEU A 59 4.75 -5.55 -10.65
C LEU A 59 4.19 -6.44 -9.53
N MET A 60 2.98 -6.15 -9.06
CA MET A 60 2.30 -6.93 -8.02
C MET A 60 2.07 -8.36 -8.49
N TRP A 61 1.48 -8.54 -9.68
CA TRP A 61 1.27 -9.85 -10.30
C TRP A 61 2.57 -10.63 -10.41
N LEU A 62 3.64 -10.01 -10.95
CA LEU A 62 4.95 -10.68 -11.08
C LEU A 62 5.50 -11.13 -9.73
N LEU A 63 5.42 -10.29 -8.69
CA LEU A 63 5.92 -10.64 -7.36
C LEU A 63 5.08 -11.75 -6.72
N THR A 64 3.75 -11.71 -6.84
CA THR A 64 2.87 -12.76 -6.32
C THR A 64 3.13 -14.10 -7.01
N GLN A 65 3.38 -14.11 -8.32
CA GLN A 65 3.65 -15.33 -9.08
C GLN A 65 5.06 -15.90 -8.82
N LEU A 66 6.07 -15.03 -8.69
CA LEU A 66 7.47 -15.45 -8.52
C LEU A 66 7.86 -15.72 -7.07
N PHE A 67 7.25 -15.00 -6.12
CA PHE A 67 7.56 -15.08 -4.70
C PHE A 67 6.26 -15.10 -3.86
N PRO A 68 5.44 -16.15 -3.97
CA PRO A 68 4.14 -16.19 -3.31
C PRO A 68 4.22 -15.95 -1.81
N MET A 69 3.45 -14.98 -1.34
CA MET A 69 3.36 -14.57 0.08
C MET A 69 4.71 -14.23 0.74
N SER A 70 5.72 -13.88 -0.06
CA SER A 70 7.03 -13.44 0.43
C SER A 70 7.07 -11.93 0.57
N PHE A 71 6.80 -11.42 1.78
CA PHE A 71 6.96 -10.00 2.06
C PHE A 71 8.42 -9.53 1.93
N GLY A 72 9.39 -10.45 2.10
CA GLY A 72 10.80 -10.17 1.85
C GLY A 72 11.09 -9.75 0.40
N ALA A 73 10.33 -10.23 -0.58
CA ALA A 73 10.46 -9.80 -1.98
C ALA A 73 10.00 -8.35 -2.15
N ALA A 74 8.88 -7.96 -1.53
CA ALA A 74 8.41 -6.57 -1.48
C ALA A 74 9.48 -5.65 -0.83
N VAL A 75 10.06 -6.06 0.30
CA VAL A 75 11.15 -5.33 0.98
C VAL A 75 12.37 -5.12 0.07
N ALA A 76 12.74 -6.14 -0.71
CA ALA A 76 13.85 -6.01 -1.66
C ALA A 76 13.54 -4.97 -2.75
N VAL A 77 12.31 -4.95 -3.29
CA VAL A 77 11.88 -3.96 -4.28
C VAL A 77 11.87 -2.55 -3.67
N VAL A 78 11.36 -2.38 -2.45
CA VAL A 78 11.42 -1.10 -1.71
C VAL A 78 12.85 -0.60 -1.59
N GLY A 79 13.80 -1.46 -1.22
CA GLY A 79 15.22 -1.12 -1.14
C GLY A 79 15.80 -0.65 -2.49
N LEU A 80 15.52 -1.39 -3.56
CA LEU A 80 15.98 -1.07 -4.91
C LEU A 80 15.43 0.26 -5.42
N LEU A 81 14.12 0.49 -5.24
CA LEU A 81 13.46 1.73 -5.66
C LEU A 81 13.95 2.93 -4.84
N SER A 82 14.14 2.75 -3.52
CA SER A 82 14.67 3.79 -2.63
C SER A 82 16.09 4.20 -3.03
N VAL A 83 16.99 3.23 -3.23
CA VAL A 83 18.35 3.47 -3.73
C VAL A 83 18.32 4.14 -5.10
N GLY A 84 17.46 3.65 -6.00
CA GLY A 84 17.26 4.22 -7.33
C GLY A 84 16.85 5.68 -7.28
N ALA A 85 15.90 6.04 -6.40
CA ALA A 85 15.46 7.41 -6.21
C ALA A 85 16.61 8.33 -5.75
N VAL A 86 17.42 7.90 -4.77
CA VAL A 86 18.60 8.68 -4.34
C VAL A 86 19.58 8.88 -5.49
N VAL A 87 19.85 7.83 -6.27
CA VAL A 87 20.79 7.90 -7.39
C VAL A 87 20.28 8.84 -8.47
N THR A 88 19.02 8.74 -8.89
CA THR A 88 18.47 9.59 -9.96
C THR A 88 18.41 11.05 -9.54
N TRP A 89 18.05 11.36 -8.28
CA TRP A 89 18.11 12.71 -7.75
C TRP A 89 19.54 13.24 -7.60
N GLY A 90 20.48 12.41 -7.15
CA GLY A 90 21.89 12.77 -7.11
C GLY A 90 22.44 13.11 -8.50
N LEU A 91 22.03 12.36 -9.53
CA LEU A 91 22.36 12.62 -10.93
C LEU A 91 21.67 13.87 -11.48
N ALA A 92 20.42 14.14 -11.09
CA ALA A 92 19.68 15.34 -11.48
C ALA A 92 20.32 16.61 -10.90
N LEU A 93 20.60 16.61 -9.60
CA LEU A 93 21.29 17.72 -8.92
C LEU A 93 22.70 17.92 -9.49
N HIS A 94 23.41 16.84 -9.81
CA HIS A 94 24.72 16.92 -10.48
C HIS A 94 24.63 17.56 -11.87
N GLU A 95 23.63 17.20 -12.68
CA GLU A 95 23.44 17.79 -14.01
C GLU A 95 23.05 19.28 -13.91
N LEU A 96 22.20 19.64 -12.95
CA LEU A 96 21.74 21.02 -12.73
C LEU A 96 22.83 21.94 -12.17
N PHE A 97 23.62 21.47 -11.20
CA PHE A 97 24.50 22.33 -10.39
C PHE A 97 25.99 21.95 -10.47
N GLY A 98 26.35 20.82 -11.09
CA GLY A 98 27.71 20.31 -11.14
C GLY A 98 28.17 19.58 -9.85
N PRO A 99 29.45 19.16 -9.77
CA PRO A 99 29.98 18.39 -8.64
C PRO A 99 30.25 19.28 -7.42
N ARG A 100 29.23 19.56 -6.61
CA ARG A 100 29.36 20.37 -5.40
C ARG A 100 28.94 19.59 -4.17
N LEU A 101 29.79 19.54 -3.13
CA LEU A 101 29.48 18.86 -1.86
C LEU A 101 28.21 19.41 -1.20
N ARG A 102 27.90 20.69 -1.40
CA ARG A 102 26.69 21.33 -0.87
C ARG A 102 25.39 20.69 -1.38
N GLN A 103 25.42 19.97 -2.50
CA GLN A 103 24.25 19.23 -3.03
C GLN A 103 23.93 17.97 -2.23
N LEU A 104 24.84 17.51 -1.35
CA LEU A 104 24.57 16.38 -0.47
C LEU A 104 23.52 16.72 0.60
N VAL A 105 23.41 17.98 1.01
CA VAL A 105 22.40 18.42 1.99
C VAL A 105 20.97 18.30 1.44
N PRO A 106 20.59 18.90 0.31
CA PRO A 106 19.25 18.72 -0.25
C PRO A 106 18.98 17.25 -0.59
N LEU A 107 19.98 16.52 -1.09
CA LEU A 107 19.83 15.08 -1.34
C LEU A 107 19.55 14.30 -0.05
N ALA A 108 20.24 14.60 1.04
CA ALA A 108 20.01 13.97 2.34
C ALA A 108 18.62 14.31 2.90
N VAL A 109 18.20 15.58 2.83
CA VAL A 109 16.84 15.99 3.25
C VAL A 109 15.78 15.26 2.45
N LEU A 110 15.96 15.12 1.13
CA LEU A 110 15.02 14.38 0.29
C LEU A 110 14.98 12.89 0.64
N SER A 111 16.15 12.26 0.81
CA SER A 111 16.30 10.81 0.87
C SER A 111 16.17 10.22 2.27
N LEU A 112 16.29 11.05 3.30
CA LEU A 112 16.23 10.65 4.71
C LEU A 112 15.12 11.42 5.44
N SER A 113 14.18 12.05 4.73
CA SER A 113 13.03 12.67 5.39
C SER A 113 12.17 11.57 6.03
N PRO A 114 11.68 11.75 7.27
CA PRO A 114 10.75 10.79 7.85
C PRO A 114 9.45 10.68 7.06
N LEU A 115 9.10 11.69 6.24
CA LEU A 115 7.91 11.70 5.40
C LEU A 115 7.87 10.54 4.39
N THR A 116 9.02 9.99 4.00
CA THR A 116 9.08 8.86 3.07
C THR A 116 8.96 7.50 3.76
N LEU A 117 8.99 7.45 5.10
CA LEU A 117 9.07 6.18 5.83
C LEU A 117 7.79 5.37 5.78
N TRP A 118 6.67 5.93 6.26
CA TRP A 118 5.40 5.21 6.22
C TRP A 118 4.98 4.80 4.80
N PRO A 119 5.10 5.68 3.78
CA PRO A 119 4.86 5.27 2.40
C PRO A 119 5.77 4.14 1.91
N SER A 120 6.99 4.00 2.45
CA SER A 120 7.88 2.88 2.10
C SER A 120 7.61 1.61 2.90
N ALA A 121 6.95 1.73 4.06
CA ALA A 121 6.63 0.64 4.97
C ALA A 121 5.35 -0.10 4.55
N PHE A 122 4.43 0.60 3.88
CA PHE A 122 3.20 0.06 3.31
C PHE A 122 3.39 -0.26 1.82
N TRP A 123 3.35 -1.53 1.45
CA TRP A 123 3.74 -2.01 0.12
C TRP A 123 2.96 -1.37 -1.04
N ALA A 124 1.62 -1.35 -1.00
CA ALA A 124 0.78 -0.72 -2.03
C ALA A 124 1.11 0.78 -2.21
N SER A 125 1.45 1.47 -1.13
CA SER A 125 1.91 2.87 -1.17
C SER A 125 3.34 2.98 -1.72
N ALA A 126 4.22 2.04 -1.38
CA ALA A 126 5.62 2.07 -1.74
C ALA A 126 5.82 1.91 -3.26
N ILE A 127 5.03 1.05 -3.90
CA ILE A 127 5.05 0.85 -5.35
C ILE A 127 4.48 2.02 -6.15
N GLN A 128 3.78 2.96 -5.49
CA GLN A 128 3.35 4.24 -6.07
C GLN A 128 4.39 5.34 -5.87
N VAL A 129 4.74 5.59 -4.62
CA VAL A 129 5.52 6.75 -4.23
C VAL A 129 6.98 6.61 -4.67
N LEU A 130 7.62 5.46 -4.47
CA LEU A 130 9.05 5.30 -4.75
C LEU A 130 9.36 5.37 -6.25
N PRO A 131 8.60 4.73 -7.16
CA PRO A 131 8.82 4.91 -8.58
C PRO A 131 8.55 6.34 -9.05
N LEU A 132 7.54 7.02 -8.51
CA LEU A 132 7.31 8.44 -8.81
C LEU A 132 8.50 9.32 -8.39
N LEU A 133 9.06 9.12 -7.19
CA LEU A 133 10.25 9.82 -6.73
C LEU A 133 11.45 9.57 -7.65
N LEU A 134 11.67 8.30 -8.02
CA LEU A 134 12.76 7.89 -8.91
C LEU A 134 12.64 8.52 -10.29
N LEU A 135 11.47 8.39 -10.92
CA LEU A 135 11.20 8.85 -12.28
C LEU A 135 11.15 10.37 -12.36
N THR A 136 10.70 11.06 -11.32
CA THR A 136 10.81 12.51 -11.21
C THR A 136 12.28 12.93 -11.24
N GLY A 137 13.16 12.25 -10.49
CA GLY A 137 14.61 12.50 -10.55
C GLY A 137 15.17 12.34 -11.98
N VAL A 138 14.77 11.28 -12.69
CA VAL A 138 15.15 11.08 -14.10
C VAL A 138 14.62 12.20 -14.99
N ALA A 139 13.35 12.58 -14.84
CA ALA A 139 12.71 13.62 -15.64
C ALA A 139 13.38 14.98 -15.45
N ILE A 140 13.74 15.34 -14.22
CA ILE A 140 14.48 16.57 -13.92
C ILE A 140 15.89 16.56 -14.52
N GLN A 141 16.58 15.41 -14.46
CA GLN A 141 17.85 15.25 -15.15
C GLN A 141 17.71 15.45 -16.66
N GLN A 142 16.69 14.84 -17.30
CA GLN A 142 16.48 15.01 -18.73
C GLN A 142 16.05 16.45 -19.09
N ALA A 143 15.24 17.11 -18.26
CA ALA A 143 14.86 18.50 -18.43
C ALA A 143 16.10 19.43 -18.42
N ALA A 144 17.03 19.22 -17.48
CA ALA A 144 18.31 19.92 -17.45
C ALA A 144 19.14 19.68 -18.72
N ARG A 145 19.18 18.44 -19.23
CA ARG A 145 19.88 18.09 -20.47
C ARG A 145 19.24 18.68 -21.72
N VAL A 146 17.91 18.75 -21.78
CA VAL A 146 17.16 19.45 -22.84
C VAL A 146 17.50 20.93 -22.84
N ALA A 147 17.58 21.55 -21.65
CA ALA A 147 17.99 22.93 -21.52
C ALA A 147 19.44 23.15 -21.99
N ALA A 148 20.33 22.21 -21.69
CA ALA A 148 21.72 22.18 -22.19
C ALA A 148 21.86 21.82 -23.68
N GLY A 149 20.76 21.69 -24.43
CA GLY A 149 20.77 21.47 -25.88
C GLY A 149 20.90 20.00 -26.33
N ARG A 150 20.89 19.03 -25.42
CA ARG A 150 20.96 17.59 -25.76
C ARG A 150 19.60 17.10 -26.28
N ARG A 151 19.38 17.15 -27.59
CA ARG A 151 18.08 16.80 -28.21
C ARG A 151 17.54 15.41 -27.84
N ARG A 152 18.42 14.41 -27.72
CA ARG A 152 18.02 13.03 -27.34
C ARG A 152 17.39 12.96 -25.95
N ALA A 153 17.72 13.89 -25.05
CA ALA A 153 17.11 13.92 -23.71
C ALA A 153 15.61 14.21 -23.75
N GLY A 154 15.10 14.88 -24.80
CA GLY A 154 13.66 15.09 -24.96
C GLY A 154 12.90 13.78 -25.15
N TRP A 155 13.45 12.83 -25.90
CA TRP A 155 12.84 11.51 -26.08
C TRP A 155 12.88 10.68 -24.81
N TRP A 156 14.00 10.73 -24.08
CA TRP A 156 14.09 10.08 -22.77
C TRP A 156 13.11 10.67 -21.76
N LEU A 157 12.92 11.99 -21.76
CA LEU A 157 11.93 12.65 -20.89
C LEU A 157 10.51 12.17 -21.20
N VAL A 158 10.14 12.08 -22.49
CA VAL A 158 8.82 11.57 -22.90
C VAL A 158 8.67 10.10 -22.49
N GLY A 159 9.68 9.27 -22.71
CA GLY A 159 9.66 7.86 -22.30
C GLY A 159 9.53 7.69 -20.78
N THR A 160 10.27 8.47 -19.99
CA THR A 160 10.15 8.51 -18.52
C THR A 160 8.74 8.90 -18.09
N TYR A 161 8.12 9.87 -18.78
CA TYR A 161 6.75 10.29 -18.48
C TYR A 161 5.72 9.20 -18.78
N VAL A 162 5.85 8.49 -19.91
CA VAL A 162 4.99 7.35 -20.24
C VAL A 162 5.11 6.26 -19.17
N VAL A 163 6.33 5.87 -18.80
CA VAL A 163 6.54 4.84 -17.75
C VAL A 163 5.95 5.29 -16.41
N ALA A 164 6.13 6.56 -16.04
CA ALA A 164 5.59 7.09 -14.80
C ALA A 164 4.04 7.05 -14.77
N LEU A 165 3.38 7.35 -15.89
CA LEU A 165 1.91 7.29 -16.00
C LEU A 165 1.36 5.87 -16.00
N LEU A 166 2.12 4.89 -16.50
CA LEU A 166 1.73 3.48 -16.42
C LEU A 166 1.80 2.97 -14.98
N LEU A 167 2.71 3.52 -14.17
CA LEU A 167 2.82 3.18 -12.77
C LEU A 167 1.74 3.89 -11.97
N TRP A 168 1.63 5.23 -12.05
CA TRP A 168 0.69 5.98 -11.24
C TRP A 168 0.13 7.23 -11.94
N GLU A 169 -1.20 7.45 -11.90
CA GLU A 169 -1.83 8.62 -12.53
C GLU A 169 -1.30 9.96 -11.97
N LYS A 170 -0.87 9.98 -10.70
CA LYS A 170 -0.29 11.19 -10.07
C LYS A 170 0.97 11.68 -10.79
N ALA A 171 1.62 10.83 -11.60
CA ALA A 171 2.73 11.24 -12.46
C ALA A 171 2.39 12.38 -13.44
N LEU A 172 1.10 12.67 -13.69
CA LEU A 172 0.67 13.90 -14.38
C LEU A 172 1.31 15.16 -13.76
N LEU A 173 1.44 15.20 -12.43
CA LEU A 173 2.01 16.33 -11.70
C LEU A 173 3.51 16.51 -11.95
N MET A 174 4.23 15.48 -12.42
CA MET A 174 5.65 15.55 -12.77
C MET A 174 5.93 16.62 -13.86
N LEU A 175 4.93 16.98 -14.67
CA LEU A 175 5.06 18.04 -15.66
C LEU A 175 5.29 19.43 -15.04
N LEU A 176 4.79 19.69 -13.82
CA LEU A 176 4.99 20.97 -13.14
C LEU A 176 6.48 21.23 -12.83
N PRO A 177 7.21 20.34 -12.14
CA PRO A 177 8.63 20.57 -11.87
C PRO A 177 9.49 20.49 -13.14
N VAL A 178 9.12 19.68 -14.14
CA VAL A 178 9.78 19.69 -15.46
C VAL A 178 9.63 21.05 -16.14
N ALA A 179 8.41 21.59 -16.20
CA ALA A 179 8.16 22.92 -16.75
C ALA A 179 8.87 24.00 -15.94
N GLY A 180 8.83 23.92 -14.61
CA GLY A 180 9.53 24.83 -13.69
C GLY A 180 11.03 24.89 -13.99
N VAL A 181 11.70 23.74 -14.11
CA VAL A 181 13.13 23.68 -14.45
C VAL A 181 13.41 24.27 -15.84
N LEU A 182 12.61 23.93 -16.85
CA LEU A 182 12.81 24.45 -18.20
C LEU A 182 12.57 25.96 -18.28
N ILE A 183 11.55 26.49 -17.59
CA ILE A 183 11.28 27.94 -17.51
C ILE A 183 12.38 28.64 -16.73
N PHE A 184 12.88 28.04 -15.65
CA PHE A 184 13.95 28.61 -14.86
C PHE A 184 15.23 28.77 -15.70
N LEU A 185 15.64 27.71 -16.40
CA LEU A 185 16.87 27.68 -17.20
C LEU A 185 16.73 28.47 -18.52
N LEU A 186 15.62 28.30 -19.25
CA LEU A 186 15.48 28.83 -20.62
C LEU A 186 14.59 30.09 -20.71
N GLY A 187 13.83 30.40 -19.66
CA GLY A 187 12.74 31.37 -19.71
C GLY A 187 11.51 30.84 -20.46
N LEU A 188 10.37 31.53 -20.29
CA LEU A 188 9.10 31.17 -20.95
C LEU A 188 9.24 31.07 -22.48
N ARG A 189 9.90 32.05 -23.11
CA ARG A 189 10.15 32.04 -24.56
C ARG A 189 11.02 30.86 -25.00
N GLY A 190 11.97 30.46 -24.17
CA GLY A 190 12.84 29.31 -24.43
C GLY A 190 12.06 27.99 -24.37
N LEU A 191 11.17 27.84 -23.38
CA LEU A 191 10.25 26.71 -23.29
C LEU A 191 9.33 26.63 -24.52
N LEU A 192 8.69 27.74 -24.90
CA LEU A 192 7.77 27.78 -26.06
C LEU A 192 8.46 27.42 -27.39
N ARG A 193 9.77 27.67 -27.52
CA ARG A 193 10.56 27.22 -28.68
C ARG A 193 10.76 25.70 -28.73
N ARG A 194 10.50 24.97 -27.65
CA ARG A 194 10.53 23.49 -27.58
C ARG A 194 9.17 22.87 -27.92
N ARG A 195 8.46 23.45 -28.90
CA ARG A 195 7.11 23.02 -29.33
C ARG A 195 6.95 21.53 -29.57
N THR A 196 7.96 20.85 -30.11
CA THR A 196 7.91 19.41 -30.38
C THR A 196 7.89 18.58 -29.10
N LEU A 197 8.66 18.98 -28.08
CA LEU A 197 8.64 18.34 -26.78
C LEU A 197 7.31 18.59 -26.07
N LEU A 198 6.82 19.83 -26.09
CA LEU A 198 5.53 20.19 -25.49
C LEU A 198 4.37 19.45 -26.15
N ALA A 199 4.37 19.33 -27.47
CA ALA A 199 3.37 18.57 -28.21
C ALA A 199 3.44 17.07 -27.89
N ALA A 200 4.65 16.51 -27.75
CA ALA A 200 4.82 15.11 -27.36
C ALA A 200 4.31 14.84 -25.93
N LEU A 201 4.69 15.68 -24.96
CA LEU A 201 4.21 15.55 -23.57
C LEU A 201 2.70 15.74 -23.49
N GLY A 202 2.15 16.76 -24.15
CA GLY A 202 0.70 16.99 -24.21
C GLY A 202 -0.07 15.88 -24.92
N GLY A 203 0.51 15.29 -25.98
CA GLY A 203 -0.05 14.14 -26.66
C GLY A 203 -0.11 12.89 -25.77
N VAL A 204 0.97 12.63 -25.02
CA VAL A 204 0.98 11.55 -24.01
C VAL A 204 -0.05 11.81 -22.92
N THR A 205 -0.13 13.04 -22.38
CA THR A 205 -1.15 13.40 -21.40
C THR A 205 -2.57 13.17 -21.94
N ALA A 206 -2.87 13.64 -23.16
CA ALA A 206 -4.19 13.47 -23.76
C ALA A 206 -4.53 12.00 -24.01
N ALA A 207 -3.58 11.21 -24.51
CA ALA A 207 -3.76 9.78 -24.72
C ALA A 207 -3.99 9.03 -23.39
N TYR A 208 -3.23 9.37 -22.36
CA TYR A 208 -3.41 8.79 -21.03
C TYR A 208 -4.76 9.17 -20.42
N LEU A 209 -5.16 10.44 -20.48
CA LEU A 209 -6.46 10.87 -19.96
C LEU A 209 -7.63 10.21 -20.69
N ALA A 210 -7.50 9.99 -22.01
CA ALA A 210 -8.48 9.23 -22.78
C ALA A 210 -8.53 7.76 -22.35
N LEU A 211 -7.38 7.13 -22.12
CA LEU A 211 -7.29 5.77 -21.60
C LEU A 211 -7.90 5.67 -20.19
N TYR A 212 -7.52 6.57 -19.29
CA TYR A 212 -8.04 6.66 -17.93
C TYR A 212 -9.56 6.82 -17.94
N ALA A 213 -10.10 7.70 -18.79
CA ALA A 213 -11.54 7.89 -18.92
C ALA A 213 -12.27 6.67 -19.51
N ALA A 214 -11.60 5.86 -20.32
CA ALA A 214 -12.16 4.65 -20.92
C ALA A 214 -12.15 3.45 -19.97
N LEU A 215 -11.18 3.37 -19.06
CA LEU A 215 -11.02 2.28 -18.09
C LEU A 215 -11.70 2.54 -16.74
N ARG A 216 -12.04 3.79 -16.46
CA ARG A 216 -12.69 4.16 -15.21
C ARG A 216 -14.15 3.72 -15.20
N ASP A 217 -14.54 2.93 -14.20
CA ASP A 217 -15.91 2.45 -14.00
C ASP A 217 -16.74 3.51 -13.26
N GLY A 218 -17.07 4.59 -13.96
CA GLY A 218 -17.98 5.64 -13.48
C GLY A 218 -17.55 6.34 -12.17
N PRO A 219 -18.43 7.17 -11.58
CA PRO A 219 -18.24 7.64 -10.21
C PRO A 219 -18.54 6.49 -9.26
N VAL A 220 -17.50 5.84 -8.74
CA VAL A 220 -17.60 4.84 -7.66
C VAL A 220 -18.27 5.51 -6.46
N THR A 221 -19.54 5.16 -6.21
CA THR A 221 -20.23 5.46 -4.96
C THR A 221 -19.64 4.52 -3.91
N ALA A 222 -18.86 5.06 -2.96
CA ALA A 222 -18.40 4.27 -1.83
C ALA A 222 -19.63 3.68 -1.11
N PRO A 223 -19.67 2.36 -0.80
CA PRO A 223 -20.77 1.78 -0.04
C PRO A 223 -20.89 2.37 1.38
N VAL A 224 -19.81 2.99 1.86
CA VAL A 224 -19.68 3.59 3.19
C VAL A 224 -19.16 5.02 3.06
N THR A 225 -20.04 5.99 3.25
CA THR A 225 -19.67 7.39 3.46
C THR A 225 -19.66 7.66 4.96
N TRP A 226 -18.49 7.94 5.57
CA TRP A 226 -18.43 8.33 6.99
C TRP A 226 -18.83 9.78 7.23
N VAL A 227 -18.88 10.55 6.16
CA VAL A 227 -19.24 11.96 6.16
C VAL A 227 -20.50 12.11 5.33
N ASP A 228 -21.52 12.80 5.88
CA ASP A 228 -22.73 13.18 5.14
C ASP A 228 -22.36 14.12 3.98
N GLU A 229 -21.99 13.54 2.83
CA GLU A 229 -21.57 14.27 1.63
C GLU A 229 -22.62 15.29 1.14
N GLY A 230 -23.90 15.08 1.47
CA GLY A 230 -25.01 15.94 1.07
C GLY A 230 -25.06 17.32 1.74
N SER A 231 -24.25 17.60 2.75
CA SER A 231 -24.43 18.77 3.62
C SER A 231 -23.69 20.05 3.17
N TYR A 232 -22.67 19.96 2.31
CA TYR A 232 -21.87 21.13 1.89
C TYR A 232 -21.95 21.44 0.40
N SER A 233 -22.31 22.70 0.09
CA SER A 233 -22.21 23.24 -1.26
C SER A 233 -20.76 23.25 -1.77
N PHE A 234 -20.57 23.18 -3.10
CA PHE A 234 -19.24 23.18 -3.72
C PHE A 234 -18.31 24.32 -3.22
N PRO A 235 -18.77 25.58 -3.09
CA PRO A 235 -17.93 26.65 -2.53
C PRO A 235 -17.44 26.36 -1.11
N VAL A 236 -18.29 25.78 -0.26
CA VAL A 236 -17.94 25.42 1.12
C VAL A 236 -16.92 24.29 1.14
N ARG A 237 -17.06 23.28 0.27
CA ARG A 237 -16.06 22.22 0.09
C ARG A 237 -14.69 22.76 -0.30
N VAL A 238 -14.64 23.75 -1.21
CA VAL A 238 -13.39 24.40 -1.61
C VAL A 238 -12.76 25.16 -0.45
N LEU A 239 -13.55 25.87 0.36
CA LEU A 239 -13.03 26.58 1.53
C LEU A 239 -12.46 25.62 2.58
N HIS A 240 -13.16 24.51 2.86
CA HIS A 240 -12.64 23.46 3.75
C HIS A 240 -11.36 22.84 3.17
N LEU A 241 -11.32 22.52 1.88
CA LEU A 241 -10.10 22.04 1.25
C LEU A 241 -8.95 23.01 1.48
N LEU A 242 -9.16 24.31 1.22
CA LEU A 242 -8.09 25.30 1.33
C LEU A 242 -7.58 25.40 2.78
N ASP A 243 -8.47 25.41 3.76
CA ASP A 243 -8.08 25.45 5.18
C ASP A 243 -7.26 24.21 5.56
N TYR A 244 -7.70 23.02 5.16
CA TYR A 244 -6.98 21.77 5.43
C TYR A 244 -5.67 21.66 4.64
N ALA A 245 -5.64 22.07 3.38
CA ALA A 245 -4.43 22.10 2.57
C ALA A 245 -3.39 23.05 3.18
N LEU A 246 -3.80 24.23 3.64
CA LEU A 246 -2.92 25.15 4.38
C LEU A 246 -2.46 24.53 5.71
N GLY A 247 -3.35 23.85 6.43
CA GLY A 247 -3.03 23.09 7.63
C GLY A 247 -1.96 22.02 7.39
N VAL A 248 -2.13 21.19 6.36
CA VAL A 248 -1.18 20.13 5.99
C VAL A 248 0.15 20.69 5.51
N LEU A 249 0.13 21.78 4.74
CA LEU A 249 1.37 22.47 4.38
C LEU A 249 2.12 22.98 5.61
N ARG A 250 1.41 23.58 6.57
CA ARG A 250 1.97 24.11 7.82
C ARG A 250 2.48 23.00 8.75
N ASP A 251 1.72 21.91 8.89
CA ASP A 251 1.92 20.91 9.94
C ASP A 251 2.74 19.71 9.47
N LEU A 252 2.76 19.43 8.17
CA LEU A 252 3.45 18.26 7.60
C LEU A 252 4.54 18.68 6.60
N ALA A 253 4.17 19.38 5.52
CA ALA A 253 5.09 19.63 4.41
C ALA A 253 6.23 20.58 4.81
N VAL A 254 5.94 21.69 5.48
CA VAL A 254 6.95 22.66 5.93
C VAL A 254 7.92 22.00 6.92
N PRO A 255 7.48 21.37 8.03
CA PRO A 255 8.39 20.68 8.92
C PRO A 255 9.25 19.60 8.24
N ALA A 256 8.71 18.87 7.25
CA ALA A 256 9.47 17.87 6.51
C ALA A 256 10.69 18.45 5.77
N LEU A 257 10.64 19.71 5.33
CA LEU A 257 11.81 20.42 4.74
C LEU A 257 12.94 20.66 5.73
N TYR A 258 12.60 20.67 7.03
CA TYR A 258 13.55 20.86 8.11
C TYR A 258 13.98 19.54 8.74
N GLY A 259 13.56 18.38 8.23
CA GLY A 259 13.82 17.05 8.79
C GLY A 259 12.80 16.59 9.84
N GLY A 260 11.76 17.39 10.10
CA GLY A 260 10.62 17.02 10.93
C GLY A 260 9.58 16.18 10.16
N PRO A 261 8.36 16.02 10.69
CA PRO A 261 7.76 16.76 11.80
C PRO A 261 7.97 16.12 13.19
N TRP A 262 9.09 15.42 13.44
CA TRP A 262 9.54 14.97 14.77
C TRP A 262 8.48 14.23 15.59
N GLY A 263 7.88 13.19 15.00
CA GLY A 263 6.85 12.40 15.66
C GLY A 263 5.47 13.03 15.61
N SER A 264 5.22 14.09 14.84
CA SER A 264 3.86 14.63 14.64
C SER A 264 3.24 14.30 13.29
N ILE A 265 3.82 13.34 12.55
CA ILE A 265 3.16 12.74 11.37
C ILE A 265 1.93 11.96 11.84
N PRO A 266 0.72 12.23 11.34
CA PRO A 266 -0.45 11.44 11.67
C PRO A 266 -0.26 9.96 11.27
N ILE A 267 -0.65 9.04 12.14
CA ILE A 267 -0.67 7.59 11.83
C ILE A 267 -2.11 7.09 11.86
N VAL A 268 -2.37 5.90 11.32
CA VAL A 268 -3.71 5.33 11.16
C VAL A 268 -4.56 5.40 12.45
N ASN A 269 -3.94 5.17 13.61
CA ASN A 269 -4.63 5.17 14.92
C ASN A 269 -4.57 6.53 15.66
N ASP A 270 -3.94 7.55 15.09
CA ASP A 270 -3.78 8.88 15.71
C ASP A 270 -3.69 9.96 14.60
N LEU A 271 -4.78 10.08 13.84
CA LEU A 271 -4.92 10.96 12.68
C LEU A 271 -4.97 12.46 13.05
N GLU A 272 -5.21 12.78 14.32
CA GLU A 272 -5.36 14.16 14.82
C GLU A 272 -4.07 14.73 15.41
N HIS A 273 -3.01 13.93 15.53
CA HIS A 273 -1.74 14.39 16.05
C HIS A 273 -1.14 15.51 15.19
N ARG A 274 -0.76 16.63 15.81
CA ARG A 274 -0.18 17.80 15.12
C ARG A 274 1.06 18.33 15.86
N PRO A 275 2.00 18.98 15.15
CA PRO A 275 3.09 19.68 15.81
C PRO A 275 2.55 20.85 16.67
N PRO A 276 3.29 21.29 17.70
CA PRO A 276 2.93 22.47 18.48
C PRO A 276 2.70 23.70 17.57
N PRO A 277 1.56 24.42 17.70
CA PRO A 277 1.21 25.51 16.77
C PRO A 277 2.25 26.62 16.67
N LEU A 278 2.96 26.92 17.77
CA LEU A 278 4.03 27.90 17.79
C LEU A 278 5.21 27.46 16.92
N LEU A 279 5.56 26.17 16.94
CA LEU A 279 6.63 25.61 16.14
C LEU A 279 6.26 25.62 14.66
N SER A 280 5.10 25.07 14.31
CA SER A 280 4.65 24.99 12.91
C SER A 280 4.40 26.37 12.31
N GLY A 281 3.85 27.31 13.08
CA GLY A 281 3.70 28.71 12.71
C GLY A 281 5.04 29.43 12.48
N THR A 282 6.03 29.21 13.36
CA THR A 282 7.38 29.81 13.21
C THR A 282 8.10 29.28 11.97
N LEU A 283 8.09 27.96 11.76
CA LEU A 283 8.72 27.34 10.58
C LEU A 283 8.05 27.82 9.28
N THR A 284 6.73 27.94 9.28
CA THR A 284 5.97 28.47 8.14
C THR A 284 6.33 29.93 7.87
N ALA A 285 6.36 30.78 8.89
CA ALA A 285 6.77 32.18 8.75
C ALA A 285 8.20 32.31 8.20
N VAL A 286 9.15 31.53 8.73
CA VAL A 286 10.54 31.48 8.22
C VAL A 286 10.56 31.03 6.76
N THR A 287 9.82 29.98 6.41
CA THR A 287 9.75 29.47 5.03
C THR A 287 9.21 30.52 4.06
N VAL A 288 8.14 31.23 4.44
CA VAL A 288 7.55 32.31 3.63
C VAL A 288 8.56 33.44 3.45
N VAL A 289 9.27 33.85 4.51
CA VAL A 289 10.32 34.88 4.41
C VAL A 289 11.43 34.42 3.47
N LEU A 290 11.90 33.17 3.58
CA LEU A 290 12.93 32.61 2.70
C LEU A 290 12.47 32.55 1.24
N MET A 291 11.21 32.21 0.98
CA MET A 291 10.63 32.24 -0.36
C MET A 291 10.61 33.67 -0.91
N VAL A 292 10.12 34.65 -0.14
CA VAL A 292 10.07 36.06 -0.56
C VAL A 292 11.48 36.59 -0.84
N VAL A 293 12.43 36.36 0.07
CA VAL A 293 13.84 36.72 -0.13
C VAL A 293 14.40 36.03 -1.37
N GLY A 294 14.10 34.75 -1.57
CA GLY A 294 14.47 33.99 -2.77
C GLY A 294 13.95 34.64 -4.06
N VAL A 295 12.68 35.03 -4.11
CA VAL A 295 12.09 35.73 -5.26
C VAL A 295 12.75 37.09 -5.51
N LEU A 296 13.05 37.83 -4.45
CA LEU A 296 13.64 39.17 -4.53
C LEU A 296 15.11 39.13 -4.96
N VAL A 297 15.88 38.12 -4.53
CA VAL A 297 17.32 38.03 -4.74
C VAL A 297 17.68 37.20 -5.96
N ARG A 298 16.96 36.10 -6.21
CA ARG A 298 17.28 35.16 -7.29
C ARG A 298 16.65 35.61 -8.60
N ARG A 299 17.44 35.69 -9.69
CA ARG A 299 16.86 35.86 -11.02
C ARG A 299 15.91 34.71 -11.32
N ARG A 300 14.68 35.03 -11.74
CA ARG A 300 13.58 34.06 -11.93
C ARG A 300 13.26 33.24 -10.67
N GLY A 301 13.56 33.75 -9.47
CA GLY A 301 13.24 33.09 -8.19
C GLY A 301 11.75 32.84 -7.97
N TRP A 302 10.88 33.57 -8.67
CA TRP A 302 9.45 33.29 -8.70
C TRP A 302 9.09 31.93 -9.30
N VAL A 303 9.92 31.36 -10.18
CA VAL A 303 9.63 30.09 -10.86
C VAL A 303 9.67 28.91 -9.88
N PRO A 304 10.74 28.70 -9.08
CA PRO A 304 10.75 27.69 -8.04
C PRO A 304 9.56 27.80 -7.06
N VAL A 305 9.23 29.03 -6.63
CA VAL A 305 8.14 29.26 -5.68
C VAL A 305 6.78 28.93 -6.30
N LEU A 306 6.50 29.41 -7.52
CA LEU A 306 5.25 29.12 -8.23
C LEU A 306 5.13 27.63 -8.57
N MET A 307 6.24 26.98 -8.91
CA MET A 307 6.29 25.54 -9.15
C MET A 307 5.87 24.76 -7.89
N THR A 308 6.45 25.06 -6.73
CA THR A 308 6.10 24.38 -5.47
C THR A 308 4.67 24.67 -5.03
N LEU A 309 4.24 25.94 -5.04
CA LEU A 309 2.89 26.32 -4.64
C LEU A 309 1.82 25.79 -5.60
N GLY A 310 2.11 25.81 -6.91
CA GLY A 310 1.25 25.22 -7.93
C GLY A 310 1.13 23.71 -7.77
N TYR A 311 2.24 23.02 -7.46
CA TYR A 311 2.22 21.59 -7.18
C TYR A 311 1.36 21.26 -5.97
N ALA A 312 1.62 21.94 -4.85
CA ALA A 312 0.84 21.78 -3.62
C ALA A 312 -0.65 22.02 -3.88
N PHE A 313 -0.99 23.10 -4.58
CA PHE A 313 -2.37 23.43 -4.90
C PHE A 313 -3.05 22.35 -5.74
N VAL A 314 -2.43 21.91 -6.84
CA VAL A 314 -3.04 20.89 -7.71
C VAL A 314 -3.12 19.55 -6.98
N ALA A 315 -2.08 19.14 -6.25
CA ALA A 315 -2.09 17.90 -5.47
C ALA A 315 -3.21 17.89 -4.43
N SER A 316 -3.40 18.97 -3.66
CA SER A 316 -4.52 19.10 -2.73
C SER A 316 -5.87 19.12 -3.45
N PHE A 317 -5.97 19.84 -4.57
CA PHE A 317 -7.22 19.95 -5.33
C PHE A 317 -7.69 18.61 -5.92
N LEU A 318 -6.76 17.77 -6.37
CA LEU A 318 -7.09 16.44 -6.89
C LEU A 318 -7.76 15.54 -5.84
N ILE A 319 -7.45 15.72 -4.55
CA ILE A 319 -8.05 14.93 -3.47
C ILE A 319 -9.57 15.18 -3.37
N LEU A 320 -10.07 16.38 -3.69
CA LEU A 320 -11.52 16.66 -3.71
C LEU A 320 -12.32 15.73 -4.62
N PHE A 321 -11.68 15.20 -5.66
CA PHE A 321 -12.32 14.33 -6.65
C PHE A 321 -11.98 12.85 -6.42
N SER A 322 -11.30 12.54 -5.31
CA SER A 322 -10.97 11.17 -4.90
C SER A 322 -12.09 10.55 -4.07
N ILE A 323 -12.21 9.23 -4.15
CA ILE A 323 -13.10 8.44 -3.30
C ILE A 323 -12.75 8.64 -1.81
N LYS A 324 -11.47 8.86 -1.50
CA LYS A 324 -11.02 9.10 -0.12
C LYS A 324 -11.62 10.37 0.47
N TYR A 325 -11.82 11.42 -0.31
CA TYR A 325 -12.52 12.62 0.19
C TYR A 325 -14.01 12.37 0.40
N ALA A 326 -14.62 11.53 -0.43
CA ALA A 326 -15.99 11.05 -0.23
C ALA A 326 -16.13 10.29 1.12
N VAL A 327 -15.16 9.43 1.42
CA VAL A 327 -15.15 8.56 2.61
C VAL A 327 -14.71 9.31 3.88
N LEU A 328 -13.59 10.03 3.85
CA LEU A 328 -12.93 10.65 5.02
C LEU A 328 -13.09 12.17 5.09
N GLY A 329 -13.71 12.79 4.08
CA GLY A 329 -13.77 14.24 3.99
C GLY A 329 -12.37 14.88 3.93
N PRO A 330 -12.21 16.08 4.52
CA PRO A 330 -10.94 16.79 4.56
C PRO A 330 -9.81 16.06 5.31
N TYR A 331 -10.11 15.05 6.14
CA TYR A 331 -9.08 14.26 6.83
C TYR A 331 -8.18 13.45 5.88
N ALA A 332 -8.67 13.16 4.66
CA ALA A 332 -7.87 12.48 3.64
C ALA A 332 -6.55 13.20 3.33
N LEU A 333 -6.46 14.53 3.53
CA LEU A 333 -5.26 15.31 3.28
C LEU A 333 -4.15 15.10 4.33
N TYR A 334 -4.47 14.54 5.50
CA TYR A 334 -3.50 14.34 6.58
C TYR A 334 -2.74 13.01 6.49
N GLU A 335 -3.11 12.15 5.54
CA GLU A 335 -2.32 10.97 5.22
C GLU A 335 -1.07 11.38 4.44
N ASP A 336 0.09 11.08 5.00
CA ASP A 336 1.39 11.58 4.55
C ASP A 336 1.79 11.13 3.14
N ARG A 337 1.35 9.95 2.71
CA ARG A 337 1.55 9.43 1.35
C ARG A 337 1.06 10.37 0.25
N TYR A 338 0.06 11.23 0.51
CA TYR A 338 -0.44 12.18 -0.49
C TYR A 338 0.42 13.43 -0.67
N PHE A 339 1.39 13.68 0.21
CA PHE A 339 2.26 14.87 0.14
C PHE A 339 3.74 14.53 0.08
N THR A 340 4.09 13.25 0.10
CA THR A 340 5.48 12.79 0.01
C THR A 340 6.18 13.25 -1.28
N ASP A 341 5.43 13.34 -2.38
CA ASP A 341 5.88 13.85 -3.68
C ASP A 341 6.04 15.39 -3.74
N LEU A 342 5.52 16.14 -2.77
CA LEU A 342 5.80 17.58 -2.65
C LEU A 342 7.22 17.84 -2.13
N LEU A 343 7.79 16.90 -1.37
CA LEU A 343 9.15 16.99 -0.82
C LEU A 343 10.22 17.18 -1.91
N PRO A 344 10.36 16.31 -2.94
CA PRO A 344 11.34 16.52 -4.02
C PRO A 344 11.16 17.84 -4.75
N VAL A 345 9.92 18.27 -4.99
CA VAL A 345 9.60 19.53 -5.68
C VAL A 345 10.09 20.72 -4.84
N SER A 346 9.87 20.67 -3.54
CA SER A 346 10.30 21.71 -2.59
C SER A 346 11.81 21.73 -2.41
N VAL A 347 12.46 20.57 -2.28
CA VAL A 347 13.93 20.45 -2.21
C VAL A 347 14.59 20.97 -3.49
N LEU A 348 14.02 20.64 -4.66
CA LEU A 348 14.46 21.18 -5.94
C LEU A 348 14.30 22.71 -5.98
N ALA A 349 13.17 23.24 -5.50
CA ALA A 349 12.93 24.67 -5.47
C ALA A 349 13.95 25.41 -4.59
N VAL A 350 14.18 24.92 -3.37
CA VAL A 350 15.22 25.45 -2.47
C VAL A 350 16.58 25.42 -3.15
N SER A 351 16.94 24.30 -3.79
CA SER A 351 18.22 24.16 -4.49
C SER A 351 18.39 25.18 -5.61
N LEU A 352 17.35 25.43 -6.43
CA LEU A 352 17.36 26.44 -7.49
C LEU A 352 17.46 27.86 -6.95
N LEU A 353 16.86 28.14 -5.79
CA LEU A 353 16.90 29.45 -5.14
C LEU A 353 18.28 29.78 -4.57
N ILE A 354 19.00 28.80 -4.03
CA ILE A 354 20.26 29.04 -3.29
C ILE A 354 21.53 28.71 -4.10
N CYS A 355 21.42 27.94 -5.19
CA CYS A 355 22.58 27.53 -5.99
C CYS A 355 22.55 28.11 -7.41
N PRO A 356 23.69 28.64 -7.92
CA PRO A 356 23.82 28.97 -9.33
C PRO A 356 23.86 27.68 -10.15
N THR A 357 23.07 27.57 -11.20
CA THR A 357 23.04 26.39 -12.07
C THR A 357 24.29 26.33 -12.94
N ARG A 358 24.59 25.15 -13.48
CA ARG A 358 25.72 24.94 -14.39
C ARG A 358 25.59 25.82 -15.64
N LEU A 359 24.39 25.91 -16.21
CA LEU A 359 24.14 26.72 -17.41
C LEU A 359 24.34 28.22 -17.15
N GLU A 360 23.92 28.73 -15.99
CA GLU A 360 24.17 30.14 -15.63
C GLU A 360 25.65 30.42 -15.48
N VAL A 361 26.41 29.50 -14.86
CA VAL A 361 27.87 29.64 -14.72
C VAL A 361 28.56 29.59 -16.08
N GLU A 362 28.18 28.66 -16.95
CA GLU A 362 28.74 28.53 -18.31
C GLU A 362 28.40 29.74 -19.19
N ALA A 363 27.22 30.34 -19.04
CA ALA A 363 26.79 31.53 -19.76
C ALA A 363 27.36 32.85 -19.18
N GLY A 364 28.05 32.80 -18.04
CA GLY A 364 28.52 34.00 -17.34
C GLY A 364 27.38 34.87 -16.79
N GLU A 365 26.20 34.29 -16.56
CA GLU A 365 25.05 35.01 -16.05
C GLU A 365 25.12 35.18 -14.53
N GLU A 366 24.90 36.41 -14.05
CA GLU A 366 24.71 36.66 -12.63
C GLU A 366 23.40 36.01 -12.14
N ALA A 367 23.52 34.89 -11.43
CA ALA A 367 22.38 34.16 -10.88
C ALA A 367 21.61 34.95 -9.80
N PHE A 368 22.33 35.78 -9.03
CA PHE A 368 21.81 36.56 -7.92
C PHE A 368 21.85 38.05 -8.25
N ARG A 369 20.83 38.80 -7.82
CA ARG A 369 20.84 40.26 -7.85
C ARG A 369 21.84 40.78 -6.82
N SER A 370 22.43 41.95 -7.10
CA SER A 370 23.44 42.58 -6.25
C SER A 370 22.91 42.79 -4.83
N LEU A 371 23.49 42.09 -3.86
CA LEU A 371 23.25 42.27 -2.44
C LEU A 371 24.50 42.86 -1.77
N PRO A 372 24.36 43.49 -0.58
CA PRO A 372 25.50 43.86 0.23
C PRO A 372 26.38 42.64 0.53
N ALA A 373 27.69 42.77 0.37
CA ALA A 373 28.62 41.68 0.60
C ALA A 373 28.64 41.29 2.08
N ALA A 374 28.16 40.08 2.40
CA ALA A 374 28.35 39.47 3.71
C ALA A 374 29.77 38.85 3.81
N PRO A 375 30.38 38.81 5.01
CA PRO A 375 31.67 38.14 5.20
C PRO A 375 31.60 36.66 4.82
N LYS A 376 32.51 36.18 3.97
CA LYS A 376 32.54 34.78 3.51
C LYS A 376 32.60 33.76 4.67
N ALA A 377 33.28 34.12 5.76
CA ALA A 377 33.39 33.29 6.96
C ALA A 377 32.03 33.12 7.66
N LEU A 378 31.23 34.18 7.76
CA LEU A 378 29.90 34.14 8.36
C LEU A 378 28.95 33.25 7.55
N VAL A 379 28.95 33.42 6.22
CA VAL A 379 28.12 32.60 5.31
C VAL A 379 28.52 31.12 5.36
N SER A 380 29.82 30.84 5.43
CA SER A 380 30.32 29.45 5.50
C SER A 380 30.01 28.81 6.85
N GLY A 381 30.22 29.52 7.96
CA GLY A 381 29.88 29.04 9.30
C GLY A 381 28.39 28.78 9.48
N ALA A 382 27.53 29.70 9.02
CA ALA A 382 26.09 29.51 9.02
C ALA A 382 25.68 28.30 8.17
N GLY A 383 26.30 28.10 7.00
CA GLY A 383 26.03 26.95 6.14
C GLY A 383 26.39 25.60 6.80
N VAL A 384 27.49 25.54 7.55
CA VAL A 384 27.88 24.33 8.30
C VAL A 384 26.91 24.07 9.44
N LEU A 385 26.54 25.09 10.21
CA LEU A 385 25.57 24.97 11.30
C LEU A 385 24.20 24.51 10.79
N LEU A 386 23.73 25.07 9.66
CA LEU A 386 22.47 24.64 9.04
C LEU A 386 22.53 23.19 8.54
N ALA A 387 23.66 22.76 7.96
CA ALA A 387 23.83 21.37 7.56
C ALA A 387 23.83 20.42 8.76
N LEU A 388 24.52 20.78 9.86
CA LEU A 388 24.52 20.01 11.10
C LEU A 388 23.11 19.95 11.72
N ALA A 389 22.40 21.07 11.78
CA ALA A 389 21.04 21.13 12.28
C ALA A 389 20.08 20.27 11.43
N ALA A 390 20.23 20.28 10.10
CA ALA A 390 19.46 19.41 9.21
C ALA A 390 19.75 17.93 9.48
N VAL A 391 21.02 17.53 9.65
CA VAL A 391 21.39 16.14 9.98
C VAL A 391 20.80 15.70 11.32
N VAL A 392 20.96 16.50 12.38
CA VAL A 392 20.39 16.19 13.70
C VAL A 392 18.88 16.08 13.60
N SER A 393 18.25 17.02 12.88
CA SER A 393 16.80 17.02 12.70
C SER A 393 16.30 15.79 11.95
N LEU A 394 16.98 15.36 10.88
CA LEU A 394 16.65 14.13 10.15
C LEU A 394 16.76 12.90 11.06
N VAL A 395 17.83 12.80 11.86
CA VAL A 395 18.00 11.68 12.81
C VAL A 395 16.85 11.65 13.82
N VAL A 396 16.58 12.78 14.49
CA VAL A 396 15.49 12.88 15.47
C VAL A 396 14.13 12.62 14.81
N GLY A 397 13.90 13.15 13.61
CA GLY A 397 12.67 12.98 12.84
C GLY A 397 12.39 11.53 12.51
N ASN A 398 13.40 10.77 12.06
CA ASN A 398 13.26 9.36 11.77
C ASN A 398 13.04 8.52 13.04
N LEU A 399 13.80 8.78 14.11
CA LEU A 399 13.66 8.04 15.37
C LEU A 399 12.28 8.24 16.00
N THR A 400 11.81 9.48 16.07
CA THR A 400 10.49 9.82 16.62
C THR A 400 9.34 9.31 15.75
N HIS A 401 9.52 9.26 14.43
CA HIS A 401 8.51 8.70 13.55
C HIS A 401 8.47 7.17 13.64
N TRP A 402 9.63 6.51 13.71
CA TRP A 402 9.72 5.07 13.93
C TRP A 402 9.10 4.65 15.26
N ASP A 403 9.32 5.41 16.34
CA ASP A 403 8.69 5.16 17.65
C ASP A 403 7.16 5.15 17.60
N ARG A 404 6.57 5.88 16.64
CA ARG A 404 5.12 5.91 16.42
C ARG A 404 4.61 4.83 15.46
N ILE A 405 5.37 4.49 14.43
CA ILE A 405 4.98 3.44 13.47
C ILE A 405 5.14 2.06 14.10
N GLY A 406 6.32 1.78 14.66
CA GLY A 406 6.66 0.49 15.25
C GLY A 406 6.66 -0.69 14.27
N PRO A 407 7.00 -1.90 14.75
CA PRO A 407 6.79 -3.12 14.00
C PRO A 407 5.29 -3.42 13.84
N ASN A 408 4.89 -3.99 12.71
CA ASN A 408 3.50 -4.40 12.50
C ASN A 408 3.18 -5.63 13.38
N PRO A 409 2.17 -5.57 14.27
CA PRO A 409 1.81 -6.70 15.14
C PRO A 409 1.40 -7.95 14.35
N ALA A 410 0.79 -7.78 13.16
CA ALA A 410 0.33 -8.87 12.30
C ALA A 410 1.47 -9.68 11.65
N ARG A 411 2.72 -9.20 11.69
CA ARG A 411 3.84 -9.84 11.01
C ARG A 411 4.06 -11.28 11.44
N HIS A 412 4.05 -11.52 12.76
CA HIS A 412 4.23 -12.88 13.30
C HIS A 412 3.07 -13.79 12.92
N TRP A 413 1.83 -13.29 12.97
CA TRP A 413 0.65 -14.05 12.57
C TRP A 413 0.74 -14.53 11.12
N VAL A 414 1.14 -13.63 10.20
CA VAL A 414 1.26 -13.96 8.76
C VAL A 414 2.42 -14.94 8.50
N ASP A 415 3.57 -14.74 9.15
CA ASP A 415 4.72 -15.63 8.99
C ASP A 415 4.41 -17.05 9.52
N ASN A 416 3.79 -17.15 10.70
CA ASN A 416 3.39 -18.43 11.30
C ASN A 416 2.39 -19.18 10.41
N LEU A 417 1.34 -18.49 9.95
CA LEU A 417 0.32 -19.09 9.09
C LEU A 417 0.92 -19.61 7.78
N ARG A 418 1.78 -18.81 7.15
CA ARG A 418 2.45 -19.20 5.91
C ARG A 418 3.30 -20.44 6.10
N ASP A 419 4.05 -20.50 7.20
CA ASP A 419 5.01 -21.57 7.45
C ASP A 419 4.26 -22.88 7.81
N ASP A 420 3.19 -22.79 8.61
CA ASP A 420 2.33 -23.93 8.96
C ASP A 420 1.56 -24.47 7.73
N LEU A 421 0.99 -23.60 6.89
CA LEU A 421 0.30 -24.03 5.66
C LEU A 421 1.25 -24.69 4.65
N ARG A 422 2.52 -24.29 4.59
CA ARG A 422 3.52 -24.96 3.74
C ARG A 422 3.96 -26.30 4.30
N ALA A 423 3.97 -26.44 5.62
CA ALA A 423 4.32 -27.68 6.31
C ALA A 423 3.14 -28.66 6.42
N ALA A 424 1.90 -28.19 6.20
CA ALA A 424 0.69 -28.99 6.31
C ALA A 424 0.70 -30.20 5.36
N PRO A 425 0.48 -31.42 5.88
CA PRO A 425 0.31 -32.61 5.05
C PRO A 425 -0.82 -32.48 4.03
N ALA A 426 -0.75 -33.29 2.96
CA ALA A 426 -1.85 -33.40 2.02
C ALA A 426 -3.12 -33.92 2.72
N GLY A 427 -4.24 -33.26 2.47
CA GLY A 427 -5.52 -33.60 3.10
C GLY A 427 -5.76 -32.93 4.46
N THR A 428 -4.86 -32.06 4.92
CA THR A 428 -5.16 -31.19 6.07
C THR A 428 -6.33 -30.26 5.71
N SER A 429 -7.46 -30.44 6.38
CA SER A 429 -8.58 -29.50 6.29
C SER A 429 -8.39 -28.36 7.28
N VAL A 430 -8.57 -27.13 6.81
CA VAL A 430 -8.47 -25.90 7.59
C VAL A 430 -9.81 -25.17 7.49
N ARG A 431 -10.34 -24.70 8.61
CA ARG A 431 -11.51 -23.83 8.61
C ARG A 431 -11.16 -22.48 7.95
N ASP A 432 -11.95 -22.06 6.98
CA ASP A 432 -11.78 -20.77 6.31
C ASP A 432 -12.37 -19.63 7.15
N ALA A 433 -11.60 -19.19 8.14
CA ALA A 433 -11.98 -18.09 9.01
C ALA A 433 -11.42 -16.75 8.50
N ARG A 434 -11.87 -15.67 9.15
CA ARG A 434 -11.26 -14.35 9.00
C ARG A 434 -10.15 -14.17 10.05
N PRO A 435 -9.07 -13.44 9.72
CA PRO A 435 -8.02 -13.18 10.68
C PRO A 435 -8.47 -12.17 11.75
N PRO A 436 -7.67 -11.99 12.80
CA PRO A 436 -7.84 -10.87 13.74
C PRO A 436 -7.91 -9.50 13.04
N GLU A 437 -8.68 -8.57 13.61
CA GLU A 437 -8.91 -7.23 13.04
C GLU A 437 -7.62 -6.39 12.91
N ASP A 438 -6.59 -6.68 13.71
CA ASP A 438 -5.26 -6.05 13.63
C ASP A 438 -4.39 -6.62 12.49
N VAL A 439 -4.77 -7.75 11.89
CA VAL A 439 -4.15 -8.32 10.69
C VAL A 439 -4.83 -7.81 9.43
N PHE A 440 -6.15 -7.92 9.37
CA PHE A 440 -6.94 -7.44 8.25
C PHE A 440 -8.35 -7.08 8.73
N THR A 441 -8.82 -5.90 8.35
CA THR A 441 -10.13 -5.39 8.75
C THR A 441 -11.23 -6.02 7.90
N ALA A 442 -11.47 -7.32 8.12
CA ALA A 442 -12.37 -8.14 7.33
C ALA A 442 -13.84 -7.68 7.44
N SER A 443 -14.17 -6.85 8.44
CA SER A 443 -15.46 -6.16 8.54
C SER A 443 -15.80 -5.29 7.31
N TYR A 444 -14.82 -4.74 6.59
CA TYR A 444 -15.04 -3.97 5.35
C TYR A 444 -14.89 -4.80 4.07
N TYR A 445 -14.14 -5.90 4.14
CA TYR A 445 -13.77 -6.74 3.01
C TYR A 445 -13.98 -8.21 3.40
N PRO A 446 -15.24 -8.64 3.58
CA PRO A 446 -15.56 -9.89 4.25
C PRO A 446 -15.20 -11.14 3.44
N GLU A 447 -15.12 -11.01 2.12
CA GLU A 447 -14.68 -12.09 1.25
C GLU A 447 -13.16 -12.09 1.14
N GLU A 448 -12.52 -10.96 0.79
CA GLU A 448 -11.05 -10.87 0.64
C GLU A 448 -10.30 -11.19 1.94
N GLY A 449 -10.97 -11.05 3.08
CA GLY A 449 -10.44 -11.41 4.41
C GLY A 449 -10.54 -12.89 4.77
N LEU A 450 -11.04 -13.76 3.89
CA LEU A 450 -10.99 -15.20 4.11
C LEU A 450 -9.55 -15.70 3.99
N ILE A 451 -9.10 -16.54 4.92
CA ILE A 451 -7.74 -17.10 4.92
C ILE A 451 -7.47 -17.83 3.60
N SER A 452 -8.45 -18.53 3.03
CA SER A 452 -8.34 -19.20 1.73
C SER A 452 -7.97 -18.23 0.60
N ARG A 453 -8.53 -17.02 0.59
CA ARG A 453 -8.25 -15.98 -0.41
C ARG A 453 -6.93 -15.27 -0.14
N MET A 454 -6.64 -14.94 1.12
CA MET A 454 -5.37 -14.34 1.55
C MET A 454 -4.18 -15.23 1.18
N THR A 455 -4.35 -16.54 1.29
CA THR A 455 -3.30 -17.55 1.08
C THR A 455 -3.38 -18.25 -0.28
N ALA A 456 -4.30 -17.87 -1.15
CA ALA A 456 -4.53 -18.53 -2.44
C ALA A 456 -3.30 -18.60 -3.36
N SER A 457 -2.34 -17.68 -3.20
CA SER A 457 -1.08 -17.73 -3.96
C SER A 457 -0.09 -18.81 -3.47
N LEU A 458 -0.27 -19.34 -2.27
CA LEU A 458 0.59 -20.38 -1.71
C LEU A 458 0.31 -21.74 -2.35
N ASP A 459 1.38 -22.41 -2.75
CA ASP A 459 1.35 -23.83 -3.06
C ASP A 459 1.25 -24.61 -1.75
N THR A 460 0.02 -24.85 -1.29
CA THR A 460 -0.29 -25.63 -0.08
C THR A 460 -1.14 -26.85 -0.42
N ALA A 461 -0.84 -27.95 0.28
CA ALA A 461 -1.63 -29.17 0.22
C ALA A 461 -2.86 -29.12 1.14
N ALA A 462 -2.96 -28.10 2.00
CA ALA A 462 -4.14 -27.84 2.81
C ALA A 462 -5.36 -27.52 1.93
N ARG A 463 -6.55 -27.83 2.45
CA ARG A 463 -7.82 -27.53 1.82
C ARG A 463 -8.71 -26.79 2.81
N PHE A 464 -9.56 -25.92 2.30
CA PHE A 464 -10.37 -25.02 3.13
C PHE A 464 -11.80 -25.51 3.19
N ASN A 465 -12.36 -25.64 4.40
CA ASN A 465 -13.73 -26.12 4.66
C ASN A 465 -14.07 -27.50 4.06
N GLU A 466 -13.06 -28.32 3.77
CA GLU A 466 -13.26 -29.71 3.38
C GLU A 466 -13.52 -30.60 4.61
N PRO A 467 -14.13 -31.78 4.46
CA PRO A 467 -14.19 -32.77 5.52
C PRO A 467 -12.79 -33.15 6.05
N GLY A 468 -12.64 -33.27 7.37
CA GLY A 468 -11.35 -33.56 7.98
C GLY A 468 -11.44 -34.19 9.37
N SER A 469 -10.35 -34.81 9.82
CA SER A 469 -10.27 -35.42 11.16
C SER A 469 -8.86 -35.34 11.74
N PRO A 470 -8.57 -34.37 12.64
CA PRO A 470 -9.39 -33.19 12.96
C PRO A 470 -9.27 -32.10 11.88
N ILE A 471 -10.29 -31.25 11.77
CA ILE A 471 -10.16 -29.95 11.09
C ILE A 471 -9.18 -29.07 11.88
N GLN A 472 -8.39 -28.26 11.19
CA GLN A 472 -7.50 -27.29 11.81
C GLN A 472 -8.16 -25.91 11.85
N LEU A 473 -7.92 -25.18 12.94
CA LEU A 473 -8.24 -23.77 13.09
C LEU A 473 -6.94 -22.95 13.01
N VAL A 474 -7.05 -21.69 12.59
CA VAL A 474 -5.97 -20.72 12.77
C VAL A 474 -6.21 -19.99 14.08
N ASP A 475 -5.25 -20.08 15.01
CA ASP A 475 -5.36 -19.41 16.30
C ASP A 475 -5.02 -17.90 16.22
N ALA A 476 -5.15 -17.21 17.35
CA ALA A 476 -4.85 -15.77 17.46
C ALA A 476 -3.37 -15.42 17.20
N SER A 477 -2.47 -16.39 17.21
CA SER A 477 -1.04 -16.23 16.91
C SER A 477 -0.67 -16.65 15.48
N GLY A 478 -1.63 -17.12 14.70
CA GLY A 478 -1.46 -17.53 13.30
C GLY A 478 -1.03 -18.97 13.14
N HIS A 479 -1.10 -19.79 14.18
CA HIS A 479 -0.73 -21.21 14.11
C HIS A 479 -1.91 -22.11 13.75
N LEU A 480 -1.64 -23.19 13.03
CA LEU A 480 -2.62 -24.25 12.80
C LEU A 480 -2.74 -25.13 14.04
N VAL A 481 -3.95 -25.20 14.60
CA VAL A 481 -4.26 -26.00 15.78
C VAL A 481 -5.46 -26.91 15.51
N PRO A 482 -5.47 -28.16 16.02
CA PRO A 482 -6.59 -29.06 15.81
C PRO A 482 -7.86 -28.51 16.49
N ALA A 483 -8.99 -28.67 15.82
CA ALA A 483 -10.31 -28.30 16.30
C ALA A 483 -10.96 -29.47 17.05
N THR A 484 -11.71 -29.12 18.08
CA THR A 484 -12.74 -29.96 18.69
C THR A 484 -14.08 -29.27 18.55
N ILE A 485 -15.14 -30.05 18.34
CA ILE A 485 -16.50 -29.53 18.31
C ILE A 485 -17.07 -29.59 19.72
N THR A 486 -17.44 -28.45 20.28
CA THR A 486 -18.20 -28.41 21.54
C THR A 486 -19.68 -28.61 21.22
N PRO A 487 -20.27 -29.77 21.51
CA PRO A 487 -21.62 -30.09 21.05
C PRO A 487 -22.63 -29.13 21.67
N SER A 488 -23.31 -28.37 20.82
CA SER A 488 -24.48 -27.58 21.19
C SER A 488 -25.75 -28.44 21.13
N VAL A 489 -25.75 -29.41 20.22
CA VAL A 489 -26.80 -30.41 20.06
C VAL A 489 -26.21 -31.72 19.56
N VAL A 490 -26.92 -32.82 19.87
CA VAL A 490 -26.60 -34.17 19.41
C VAL A 490 -27.81 -34.76 18.69
N SER A 491 -27.58 -35.77 17.86
CA SER A 491 -28.61 -36.53 17.18
C SER A 491 -29.54 -37.23 18.18
N THR A 492 -30.80 -37.44 17.78
CA THR A 492 -31.70 -38.32 18.52
C THR A 492 -31.17 -39.77 18.47
N VAL A 493 -31.55 -40.57 19.47
CA VAL A 493 -31.12 -41.98 19.55
C VAL A 493 -31.69 -42.75 18.35
N GLY A 494 -30.81 -43.34 17.56
CA GLY A 494 -31.19 -44.09 16.36
C GLY A 494 -32.01 -45.35 16.67
N PRO A 495 -32.81 -45.84 15.69
CA PRO A 495 -33.76 -46.93 15.90
C PRO A 495 -33.12 -48.31 16.11
N GLN A 496 -31.84 -48.48 15.76
CA GLN A 496 -31.14 -49.76 15.86
C GLN A 496 -30.23 -49.79 17.08
N PRO A 497 -30.47 -50.72 18.03
CA PRO A 497 -29.58 -50.93 19.17
C PRO A 497 -28.14 -51.17 18.72
N ASP A 498 -27.18 -50.61 19.46
CA ASP A 498 -25.73 -50.74 19.26
C ASP A 498 -25.16 -50.18 17.94
N CYS A 499 -26.00 -49.72 17.01
CA CYS A 499 -25.61 -49.15 15.71
C CYS A 499 -26.05 -47.69 15.54
N GLY A 500 -27.21 -47.30 16.11
CA GLY A 500 -27.82 -46.01 15.85
C GLY A 500 -28.60 -46.04 14.54
N TYR A 501 -28.03 -45.49 13.47
CA TYR A 501 -28.63 -45.44 12.15
C TYR A 501 -27.88 -46.35 11.17
N VAL A 502 -28.57 -47.35 10.63
CA VAL A 502 -27.98 -48.30 9.68
C VAL A 502 -27.85 -47.64 8.30
N LEU A 503 -26.65 -47.73 7.75
CA LEU A 503 -26.34 -47.41 6.36
C LEU A 503 -26.10 -48.72 5.62
N ALA A 504 -26.84 -48.95 4.54
CA ALA A 504 -26.49 -49.99 3.57
C ALA A 504 -26.21 -49.35 2.22
N ALA A 505 -25.44 -50.03 1.39
CA ALA A 505 -25.21 -49.68 -0.01
C ALA A 505 -26.45 -49.12 -0.72
N GLY A 506 -26.38 -47.88 -1.19
CA GLY A 506 -27.45 -47.20 -1.92
C GLY A 506 -28.65 -46.78 -1.07
N LEU A 507 -28.60 -46.97 0.25
CA LEU A 507 -29.56 -46.42 1.20
C LEU A 507 -29.02 -45.15 1.85
N THR A 508 -29.98 -44.31 2.22
CA THR A 508 -29.75 -43.04 2.89
C THR A 508 -30.30 -43.13 4.30
N ALA A 509 -29.49 -42.76 5.29
CA ALA A 509 -29.90 -42.62 6.68
C ALA A 509 -30.21 -41.15 6.97
N GLU A 510 -31.41 -40.88 7.44
CA GLU A 510 -31.83 -39.56 7.90
C GLU A 510 -31.63 -39.50 9.42
N VAL A 511 -30.69 -38.65 9.85
CA VAL A 511 -30.32 -38.48 11.26
C VAL A 511 -30.95 -37.18 11.76
N GLU A 512 -32.01 -37.31 12.56
CA GLU A 512 -32.71 -36.17 13.16
C GLU A 512 -31.89 -35.59 14.32
N ILE A 513 -31.64 -34.29 14.29
CA ILE A 513 -30.94 -33.55 15.35
C ILE A 513 -31.95 -33.17 16.43
N ALA A 514 -31.61 -33.38 17.71
CA ALA A 514 -32.57 -33.23 18.82
C ALA A 514 -33.19 -31.82 18.94
N GLN A 515 -32.49 -30.81 18.44
CA GLN A 515 -32.96 -29.43 18.34
C GLN A 515 -32.32 -28.75 17.13
N ALA A 516 -33.15 -28.15 16.28
CA ALA A 516 -32.65 -27.40 15.13
C ALA A 516 -31.78 -26.20 15.56
N LEU A 517 -30.58 -26.09 14.98
CA LEU A 517 -29.71 -24.93 15.13
C LEU A 517 -30.09 -23.84 14.13
N PHE A 518 -29.98 -22.58 14.56
CA PHE A 518 -30.18 -21.42 13.70
C PHE A 518 -29.07 -21.28 12.65
N ALA A 519 -29.30 -20.47 11.63
CA ALA A 519 -28.33 -20.25 10.56
C ALA A 519 -27.03 -19.61 11.10
N TYR A 520 -25.94 -20.36 11.08
CA TYR A 520 -24.59 -19.94 11.50
C TYR A 520 -23.54 -20.85 10.87
N GLU A 521 -22.25 -20.57 11.10
CA GLU A 521 -21.16 -21.46 10.72
C GLU A 521 -20.89 -22.48 11.85
N TRP A 522 -21.42 -23.68 11.68
CA TRP A 522 -21.36 -24.78 12.63
C TRP A 522 -20.28 -25.79 12.24
N GLY A 523 -19.65 -26.39 13.25
CA GLY A 523 -18.96 -27.66 13.09
C GLY A 523 -19.96 -28.80 13.23
N VAL A 524 -19.91 -29.78 12.33
CA VAL A 524 -20.67 -31.04 12.42
C VAL A 524 -19.69 -32.19 12.46
N GLN A 525 -19.78 -33.04 13.48
CA GLN A 525 -19.02 -34.28 13.56
C GLN A 525 -19.96 -35.47 13.36
N VAL A 526 -19.57 -36.33 12.43
CA VAL A 526 -20.28 -37.58 12.13
C VAL A 526 -19.41 -38.73 12.62
N ASP A 527 -19.89 -39.42 13.64
CA ASP A 527 -19.25 -40.60 14.20
C ASP A 527 -19.86 -41.84 13.55
N MET A 528 -19.01 -42.64 12.92
CA MET A 528 -19.42 -43.76 12.10
C MET A 528 -18.58 -45.01 12.34
N PHE A 529 -19.16 -46.15 12.02
CA PHE A 529 -18.47 -47.42 11.88
C PHE A 529 -18.71 -47.99 10.47
N SER A 530 -17.67 -48.49 9.82
CA SER A 530 -17.74 -49.19 8.54
C SER A 530 -16.95 -50.49 8.60
N GLY A 531 -17.48 -51.55 7.98
CA GLY A 531 -16.86 -52.87 8.01
C GLY A 531 -15.62 -52.98 7.12
N ILE A 532 -15.60 -52.27 5.99
CA ILE A 532 -14.53 -52.34 4.99
C ILE A 532 -14.00 -50.98 4.52
N GLY A 533 -14.52 -49.88 5.06
CA GLY A 533 -14.27 -48.53 4.57
C GLY A 533 -15.04 -48.22 3.28
N GLY A 534 -15.12 -46.95 2.91
CA GLY A 534 -15.82 -46.53 1.69
C GLY A 534 -16.02 -45.03 1.57
N GLN A 535 -16.66 -44.61 0.48
CA GLN A 535 -17.12 -43.24 0.31
C GLN A 535 -18.43 -43.00 1.05
N VAL A 536 -18.56 -41.83 1.65
CA VAL A 536 -19.75 -41.36 2.35
C VAL A 536 -20.08 -39.97 1.83
N VAL A 537 -21.36 -39.74 1.55
CA VAL A 537 -21.92 -38.43 1.24
C VAL A 537 -22.77 -37.99 2.42
N VAL A 538 -22.41 -36.86 3.02
CA VAL A 538 -23.18 -36.20 4.07
C VAL A 538 -23.83 -34.95 3.50
N GLU A 539 -25.13 -34.82 3.68
CA GLU A 539 -25.90 -33.66 3.27
C GLU A 539 -26.54 -32.99 4.49
N VAL A 540 -26.29 -31.69 4.62
CA VAL A 540 -26.84 -30.82 5.67
C VAL A 540 -27.42 -29.59 4.99
N ASP A 541 -28.70 -29.28 5.24
CA ASP A 541 -29.39 -28.11 4.65
C ASP A 541 -29.27 -28.04 3.11
N GLY A 542 -29.34 -29.20 2.44
CA GLY A 542 -29.21 -29.31 0.99
C GLY A 542 -27.78 -29.17 0.43
N VAL A 543 -26.77 -29.03 1.29
CA VAL A 543 -25.35 -28.98 0.91
C VAL A 543 -24.71 -30.34 1.15
N SER A 544 -24.30 -31.01 0.07
CA SER A 544 -23.65 -32.33 0.13
C SER A 544 -22.12 -32.20 0.14
N GLN A 545 -21.47 -32.96 1.03
CA GLN A 545 -20.02 -33.12 1.11
C GLN A 545 -19.68 -34.61 1.06
N GLU A 546 -18.66 -34.98 0.29
CA GLU A 546 -18.23 -36.37 0.09
C GLU A 546 -16.84 -36.59 0.71
N PHE A 547 -16.67 -37.70 1.42
CA PHE A 547 -15.38 -38.09 1.99
C PHE A 547 -15.26 -39.60 2.16
N ALA A 548 -14.01 -40.07 2.19
CA ALA A 548 -13.69 -41.46 2.42
C ALA A 548 -13.54 -41.73 3.93
N ILE A 549 -14.08 -42.86 4.39
CA ILE A 549 -13.88 -43.38 5.74
C ILE A 549 -13.07 -44.69 5.71
N PRO A 550 -12.20 -44.92 6.70
CA PRO A 550 -11.46 -46.17 6.83
C PRO A 550 -12.37 -47.32 7.32
N ASP A 551 -11.82 -48.54 7.35
CA ASP A 551 -12.43 -49.65 8.07
C ASP A 551 -12.37 -49.42 9.60
N GLY A 552 -13.43 -49.79 10.30
CA GLY A 552 -13.58 -49.59 11.74
C GLY A 552 -14.33 -48.31 12.12
N MET A 553 -14.04 -47.80 13.33
CA MET A 553 -14.63 -46.55 13.84
C MET A 553 -13.88 -45.35 13.30
N SER A 554 -14.63 -44.33 12.87
CA SER A 554 -14.10 -43.07 12.37
C SER A 554 -14.98 -41.90 12.80
N SER A 555 -14.34 -40.78 13.09
CA SER A 555 -15.00 -39.49 13.33
C SER A 555 -14.55 -38.53 12.24
N THR A 556 -15.48 -37.95 11.49
CA THR A 556 -15.17 -36.92 10.50
C THR A 556 -15.89 -35.63 10.85
N GLN A 557 -15.15 -34.53 10.82
CA GLN A 557 -15.64 -33.19 11.09
C GLN A 557 -15.88 -32.45 9.76
N LEU A 558 -16.88 -31.59 9.76
CA LEU A 558 -17.37 -30.82 8.63
C LEU A 558 -17.61 -29.37 9.09
N VAL A 559 -17.41 -28.39 8.21
CA VAL A 559 -17.84 -27.00 8.42
C VAL A 559 -19.09 -26.77 7.59
N HIS A 560 -20.18 -26.34 8.22
CA HIS A 560 -21.45 -26.06 7.57
C HIS A 560 -21.93 -24.64 7.87
N ALA A 561 -22.24 -23.86 6.83
CA ALA A 561 -22.81 -22.52 6.97
C ALA A 561 -24.30 -22.56 6.63
N GLY A 562 -25.15 -22.62 7.65
CA GLY A 562 -26.59 -22.78 7.47
C GLY A 562 -27.30 -23.23 8.73
N THR A 563 -28.54 -23.68 8.58
CA THR A 563 -29.26 -24.36 9.67
C THR A 563 -28.82 -25.82 9.78
N VAL A 564 -28.95 -26.40 10.97
CA VAL A 564 -28.68 -27.83 11.19
C VAL A 564 -29.88 -28.42 11.92
N ASP A 565 -30.74 -29.11 11.18
CA ASP A 565 -31.98 -29.74 11.66
C ASP A 565 -31.98 -31.26 11.41
N THR A 566 -31.60 -31.67 10.20
CA THR A 566 -31.51 -33.05 9.76
C THR A 566 -30.20 -33.25 9.01
N VAL A 567 -29.49 -34.33 9.33
CA VAL A 567 -28.26 -34.71 8.63
C VAL A 567 -28.52 -36.00 7.87
N THR A 568 -28.36 -35.92 6.56
CA THR A 568 -28.61 -37.04 5.66
C THR A 568 -27.28 -37.68 5.30
N VAL A 569 -27.11 -38.96 5.60
CA VAL A 569 -25.87 -39.71 5.32
C VAL A 569 -26.16 -40.79 4.30
N THR A 570 -25.35 -40.89 3.24
CA THR A 570 -25.53 -41.86 2.15
C THR A 570 -24.22 -42.58 1.85
N MET A 571 -24.27 -43.90 1.68
CA MET A 571 -23.14 -44.69 1.15
C MET A 571 -23.42 -45.10 -0.30
N PRO A 572 -22.77 -44.47 -1.30
CA PRO A 572 -23.06 -44.72 -2.72
C PRO A 572 -22.56 -46.09 -3.23
N ASP A 573 -21.52 -46.67 -2.64
CA ASP A 573 -20.91 -47.92 -3.14
C ASP A 573 -21.57 -49.21 -2.62
N ALA A 574 -21.61 -50.21 -3.49
CA ALA A 574 -22.48 -51.39 -3.39
C ALA A 574 -22.06 -52.48 -2.36
N ALA A 575 -21.01 -52.27 -1.55
CA ALA A 575 -20.31 -53.39 -0.88
C ALA A 575 -20.29 -53.37 0.66
N ASP A 576 -20.79 -52.34 1.35
CA ASP A 576 -20.69 -52.28 2.83
C ASP A 576 -22.01 -51.95 3.56
N THR A 577 -22.06 -52.39 4.81
CA THR A 577 -23.01 -51.97 5.84
C THR A 577 -22.27 -51.14 6.87
N GLY A 578 -22.68 -49.89 7.05
CA GLY A 578 -22.15 -48.97 8.05
C GLY A 578 -23.18 -48.62 9.13
N CYS A 579 -22.69 -47.99 10.18
CA CYS A 579 -23.50 -47.44 11.26
C CYS A 579 -23.12 -45.98 11.47
N VAL A 580 -24.09 -45.08 11.49
CA VAL A 580 -23.91 -43.74 12.06
C VAL A 580 -24.28 -43.84 13.53
N THR A 581 -23.28 -43.75 14.41
CA THR A 581 -23.46 -43.92 15.85
C THR A 581 -23.99 -42.65 16.49
N GLU A 582 -23.44 -41.50 16.10
CA GLU A 582 -23.83 -40.20 16.63
C GLU A 582 -23.49 -39.11 15.61
N VAL A 583 -24.33 -38.09 15.53
CA VAL A 583 -24.00 -36.83 14.86
C VAL A 583 -24.16 -35.72 15.88
N HIS A 584 -23.15 -34.88 16.03
CA HIS A 584 -23.25 -33.72 16.89
C HIS A 584 -22.78 -32.46 16.19
N ALA A 585 -23.46 -31.36 16.48
CA ALA A 585 -23.20 -30.06 15.89
C ALA A 585 -22.98 -29.01 16.97
N GLY A 586 -22.04 -28.11 16.72
CA GLY A 586 -21.71 -27.07 17.69
C GLY A 586 -20.54 -26.19 17.25
N GLU A 587 -19.98 -25.46 18.21
CA GLU A 587 -18.92 -24.50 17.94
C GLU A 587 -17.57 -25.23 17.78
N LEU A 588 -16.83 -24.86 16.72
CA LEU A 588 -15.45 -25.28 16.50
C LEU A 588 -14.52 -24.46 17.39
N VAL A 589 -13.91 -25.13 18.37
CA VAL A 589 -12.97 -24.53 19.31
C VAL A 589 -11.61 -25.22 19.23
N PRO A 590 -10.49 -24.54 19.56
CA PRO A 590 -9.19 -25.21 19.66
C PRO A 590 -9.24 -26.37 20.65
N ALA A 591 -8.66 -27.51 20.28
CA ALA A 591 -8.50 -28.64 21.20
C ALA A 591 -7.61 -28.23 22.38
N SER A 592 -8.07 -28.52 23.60
CA SER A 592 -7.41 -28.18 24.86
C SER A 592 -6.18 -29.01 25.17
#